data_AF-A0A2T2T3F5-F1
#
_entry.id   AF-A0A2T2T3F5-F1
#
_cell.length_a   1.000
_cell.length_b   1.000
_cell.length_c   1.000
_cell.angle_alpha   90.00
_cell.angle_beta   90.00
_cell.angle_gamma   90.00
#
_symmetry.space_group_name_H-M   'P 1'
#
loop_
_entity.id
_entity.type
_entity.pdbx_description
1 polymer ?
#
loop_
_entity_poly.entity_id
_entity_poly.type
_entity_poly.pdbx_seq_one_letter_code
_entity_poly.pdbx_strand_id
1 'polypeptide(L)'
;MIRILLVVVAVLVAVLAFVFERPWLYVAAGVPLLGALGLLARQLWTLYQQDESGEPRSSRSGDESLEDLGIVDVRPEDRDEEGDGTSAGPAAAKPAPAGPGEADAEPESDTSSPSGPDAPSSPDGTATATPEPKSAPAVASDDRPVLGPFLESLRAALGAETVCLLVQEEVLLEYRIEALASTQPDVQRSGHFETQSPLLTATMSRQAVTVRSVDGEDKRDDLAFYDTPPAIDQMALAPVPQPDTADTVFLLADATAKSDLSASRARSLLERFAETVTLLWETDEAPVGREPPSAAPAANGTESRGDGAEPTASPTDDRPGEPRPRREIIAEEMKAADAGDDELALVLVHLNRAESIARRGDKAVSKAEELLRTRLEHLAPGERVERFGELTYGLFPRRGLEEVEAWAADLQEEMARESGELEGGVSIGVAVRGPRHDAEELRADATEALREAYETGTCTIVA
;
A
#
# COMPACT_ATOMS: atom_id res chain seq x y z
N MET A 1 8.26 -28.63 5.22
CA MET A 1 7.84 -30.02 5.54
C MET A 1 8.78 -30.72 6.54
N ILE A 2 9.94 -31.30 6.15
CA ILE A 2 10.76 -32.19 7.03
C ILE A 2 11.04 -31.62 8.44
N ARG A 3 11.31 -30.32 8.58
CA ARG A 3 11.55 -29.67 9.89
C ARG A 3 10.34 -29.75 10.82
N ILE A 4 9.15 -29.49 10.30
CA ILE A 4 7.88 -29.56 11.04
C ILE A 4 7.60 -31.01 11.46
N LEU A 5 7.86 -31.98 10.55
CA LEU A 5 7.73 -33.41 10.84
C LEU A 5 8.61 -33.81 12.04
N LEU A 6 9.86 -33.34 12.10
CA LEU A 6 10.77 -33.62 13.21
C LEU A 6 10.31 -33.02 14.54
N VAL A 7 9.75 -31.79 14.54
CA VAL A 7 9.18 -31.16 15.75
C VAL A 7 7.96 -31.94 16.24
N VAL A 8 7.02 -32.29 15.34
CA VAL A 8 5.83 -33.09 15.68
C VAL A 8 6.22 -34.47 16.22
N VAL A 9 7.22 -35.14 15.63
CA VAL A 9 7.74 -36.41 16.13
C VAL A 9 8.42 -36.25 17.50
N ALA A 10 9.18 -35.18 17.74
CA ALA A 10 9.80 -34.94 19.05
C ALA A 10 8.75 -34.71 20.15
N VAL A 11 7.70 -33.92 19.87
CA VAL A 11 6.55 -33.72 20.78
C VAL A 11 5.81 -35.04 21.03
N LEU A 12 5.53 -35.83 19.98
CA LEU A 12 4.88 -37.14 20.10
C LEU A 12 5.68 -38.10 21.00
N VAL A 13 7.01 -38.15 20.84
CA VAL A 13 7.89 -38.98 21.68
C VAL A 13 7.95 -38.47 23.13
N ALA A 14 7.92 -37.16 23.36
CA ALA A 14 7.87 -36.59 24.70
C ALA A 14 6.54 -36.92 25.43
N VAL A 15 5.40 -36.85 24.73
CA VAL A 15 4.10 -37.29 25.26
C VAL A 15 4.11 -38.79 25.54
N LEU A 16 4.70 -39.61 24.66
CA LEU A 16 4.87 -41.05 24.90
C LEU A 16 5.77 -41.35 26.12
N ALA A 17 6.85 -40.58 26.31
CA ALA A 17 7.76 -40.71 27.44
C ALA A 17 7.04 -40.46 28.78
N PHE A 18 6.14 -39.47 28.81
CA PHE A 18 5.30 -39.13 29.96
C PHE A 18 4.29 -40.24 30.26
N VAL A 19 3.54 -40.71 29.25
CA VAL A 19 2.51 -41.75 29.40
C VAL A 19 3.08 -43.12 29.83
N PHE A 20 4.34 -43.43 29.48
CA PHE A 20 4.98 -44.71 29.82
C PHE A 20 6.03 -44.64 30.95
N GLU A 21 6.16 -43.52 31.66
CA GLU A 21 7.10 -43.29 32.78
C GLU A 21 8.54 -43.76 32.51
N ARG A 22 9.01 -43.71 31.27
CA ARG A 22 10.28 -44.33 30.83
C ARG A 22 11.35 -43.26 30.61
N PRO A 23 12.27 -43.01 31.59
CA PRO A 23 13.15 -41.85 31.56
C PRO A 23 14.12 -41.81 30.37
N TRP A 24 14.45 -42.96 29.79
CA TRP A 24 15.33 -43.05 28.61
C TRP A 24 14.67 -42.50 27.32
N LEU A 25 13.34 -42.39 27.26
CA LEU A 25 12.65 -41.81 26.10
C LEU A 25 12.83 -40.28 26.02
N TYR A 26 13.00 -39.58 27.14
CA TYR A 26 13.36 -38.15 27.14
C TYR A 26 14.77 -37.92 26.57
N VAL A 27 15.71 -38.83 26.85
CA VAL A 27 17.05 -38.79 26.23
C VAL A 27 16.95 -39.00 24.72
N ALA A 28 16.09 -39.93 24.27
CA ALA A 28 15.83 -40.16 22.85
C ALA A 28 15.14 -38.97 22.16
N ALA A 29 14.29 -38.21 22.86
CA ALA A 29 13.67 -36.98 22.35
C ALA A 29 14.63 -35.78 22.32
N GLY A 30 15.61 -35.72 23.22
CA GLY A 30 16.60 -34.64 23.27
C GLY A 30 17.56 -34.64 22.07
N VAL A 31 17.92 -35.81 21.53
CA VAL A 31 18.84 -35.94 20.38
C VAL A 31 18.33 -35.21 19.10
N PRO A 32 17.11 -35.44 18.59
CA PRO A 32 16.61 -34.71 17.42
C PRO A 32 16.37 -33.22 17.71
N LEU A 33 16.01 -32.84 18.95
CA LEU A 33 15.86 -31.45 19.35
C LEU A 33 17.19 -30.69 19.25
N LEU A 34 18.26 -31.23 19.85
CA LEU A 34 19.61 -30.68 19.76
C LEU A 34 20.15 -30.66 18.33
N GLY A 35 19.83 -31.69 17.52
CA GLY A 35 20.16 -31.73 16.09
C GLY A 35 19.48 -30.62 15.28
N ALA A 36 18.20 -30.33 15.56
CA ALA A 36 17.49 -29.22 14.95
C ALA A 36 18.05 -27.86 15.38
N LEU A 37 18.34 -27.68 16.68
CA LEU A 37 18.90 -26.45 17.23
C LEU A 37 20.31 -26.16 16.66
N GLY A 38 21.16 -27.18 16.54
CA GLY A 38 22.49 -27.06 15.92
C GLY A 38 22.43 -26.74 14.42
N LEU A 39 21.46 -27.27 13.69
CA LEU A 39 21.22 -26.89 12.28
C LEU A 39 20.71 -25.45 12.14
N LEU A 40 19.89 -24.97 13.09
CA LEU A 40 19.35 -23.61 13.10
C LEU A 40 20.46 -22.59 13.42
N ALA A 41 21.27 -22.84 14.45
CA ALA A 41 22.45 -22.03 14.77
C ALA A 41 23.45 -21.98 13.60
N ARG A 42 23.67 -23.11 12.91
CA ARG A 42 24.50 -23.16 11.70
C ARG A 42 23.94 -22.29 10.56
N GLN A 43 22.61 -22.17 10.43
CA GLN A 43 22.01 -21.30 9.42
C GLN A 43 22.20 -19.82 9.72
N LEU A 44 22.01 -19.38 10.97
CA LEU A 44 22.30 -17.99 11.35
C LEU A 44 23.78 -17.67 11.11
N TRP A 45 24.70 -18.57 11.47
CA TRP A 45 26.13 -18.38 11.22
C TRP A 45 26.45 -18.20 9.73
N THR A 46 25.80 -18.97 8.85
CA THR A 46 26.01 -18.81 7.39
C THR A 46 25.41 -17.54 6.80
N LEU A 47 24.43 -16.91 7.45
CA LEU A 47 23.91 -15.60 7.05
C LEU A 47 24.84 -14.49 7.54
N TYR A 48 25.27 -14.54 8.81
CA TYR A 48 26.19 -13.56 9.41
C TYR A 48 27.53 -13.46 8.66
N GLN A 49 28.04 -14.59 8.14
CA GLN A 49 29.24 -14.62 7.31
C GLN A 49 29.08 -14.03 5.90
N GLN A 50 27.87 -13.66 5.47
CA GLN A 50 27.68 -12.92 4.22
C GLN A 50 27.87 -11.41 4.46
N ASP A 51 27.38 -10.86 5.56
CA ASP A 51 27.54 -9.44 5.91
C ASP A 51 28.99 -9.06 6.23
N GLU A 52 29.74 -9.94 6.92
CA GLU A 52 31.19 -9.72 7.18
C GLU A 52 32.09 -9.74 5.92
N SER A 53 31.55 -9.93 4.72
CA SER A 53 32.32 -9.96 3.47
C SER A 53 32.38 -8.61 2.70
N GLY A 54 31.78 -7.56 3.25
CA GLY A 54 31.82 -6.20 2.67
C GLY A 54 33.05 -5.37 3.05
N GLU A 55 34.15 -5.46 2.30
CA GLU A 55 35.29 -4.55 2.47
C GLU A 55 34.94 -3.08 2.12
N PRO A 56 35.53 -2.09 2.83
CA PRO A 56 35.11 -0.69 2.74
C PRO A 56 35.61 0.02 1.47
N ARG A 57 34.75 0.83 0.84
CA ARG A 57 35.15 1.78 -0.20
C ARG A 57 35.24 3.20 0.33
N SER A 58 36.46 3.69 0.48
CA SER A 58 36.76 5.07 0.85
C SER A 58 36.49 6.05 -0.29
N SER A 59 35.74 7.11 0.03
CA SER A 59 35.84 8.47 -0.53
C SER A 59 35.85 8.65 -2.06
N ARG A 60 34.76 9.24 -2.59
CA ARG A 60 34.87 10.23 -3.67
C ARG A 60 33.90 11.38 -3.39
N SER A 61 34.44 12.54 -3.05
CA SER A 61 33.69 13.75 -2.71
C SER A 61 33.47 14.63 -3.95
N GLY A 62 32.24 15.16 -4.08
CA GLY A 62 31.93 16.30 -4.95
C GLY A 62 31.36 15.95 -6.32
N ASP A 63 30.03 15.96 -6.42
CA ASP A 63 29.31 16.61 -7.55
C ASP A 63 27.92 17.17 -7.15
N GLU A 64 27.70 17.44 -5.85
CA GLU A 64 26.48 18.06 -5.31
C GLU A 64 26.46 19.57 -5.66
N SER A 65 26.07 19.95 -6.88
CA SER A 65 25.80 21.37 -7.21
C SER A 65 24.94 21.67 -8.46
N LEU A 66 24.65 20.70 -9.34
CA LEU A 66 24.12 21.00 -10.69
C LEU A 66 22.76 20.38 -11.07
N GLU A 67 22.23 19.45 -10.29
CA GLU A 67 20.86 18.92 -10.52
C GLU A 67 19.77 19.77 -9.82
N ASP A 68 20.17 20.67 -8.91
CA ASP A 68 19.30 21.61 -8.16
C ASP A 68 18.90 22.87 -8.97
N LEU A 69 19.21 22.89 -10.28
CA LEU A 69 18.88 23.98 -11.21
C LEU A 69 18.24 23.40 -12.48
N GLY A 70 16.93 23.10 -12.38
CA GLY A 70 16.15 22.37 -13.39
C GLY A 70 16.16 22.98 -14.80
N ILE A 71 17.16 22.62 -15.60
CA ILE A 71 17.25 22.87 -17.05
C ILE A 71 17.22 21.51 -17.75
N VAL A 72 16.06 21.19 -18.33
CA VAL A 72 15.87 20.00 -19.16
C VAL A 72 16.25 20.34 -20.60
N ASP A 73 17.29 19.69 -21.14
CA ASP A 73 17.69 19.85 -22.55
C ASP A 73 17.13 18.68 -23.39
N VAL A 74 16.58 18.98 -24.58
CA VAL A 74 15.63 18.10 -25.29
C VAL A 74 15.74 18.24 -26.82
N ARG A 75 15.50 17.11 -27.52
CA ARG A 75 15.32 16.92 -28.99
C ARG A 75 16.57 16.98 -29.88
N PRO A 76 16.49 16.50 -31.15
CA PRO A 76 15.40 15.75 -31.81
C PRO A 76 15.83 14.39 -32.43
N GLU A 77 14.84 13.63 -32.93
CA GLU A 77 15.03 12.49 -33.84
C GLU A 77 14.95 12.91 -35.32
N ASP A 78 15.80 12.30 -36.15
CA ASP A 78 15.73 12.08 -37.61
C ASP A 78 17.04 11.33 -37.97
N ARG A 79 17.18 10.48 -38.99
CA ARG A 79 16.25 9.69 -39.83
C ARG A 79 17.11 8.67 -40.64
N ASP A 80 16.44 7.82 -41.41
CA ASP A 80 16.97 6.82 -42.34
C ASP A 80 18.13 7.30 -43.26
N GLU A 81 19.12 6.44 -43.55
CA GLU A 81 19.58 6.18 -44.93
C GLU A 81 20.45 4.89 -45.07
N GLU A 82 20.67 4.47 -46.31
CA GLU A 82 21.21 3.16 -46.71
C GLU A 82 22.75 3.13 -46.93
N GLY A 83 23.34 1.94 -47.11
CA GLY A 83 24.47 1.78 -48.04
C GLY A 83 25.67 0.93 -47.59
N ASP A 84 25.93 -0.13 -48.38
CA ASP A 84 27.23 -0.70 -48.82
C ASP A 84 28.46 -0.68 -47.86
N GLY A 85 29.24 -1.75 -47.65
CA GLY A 85 29.31 -3.08 -48.28
C GLY A 85 30.76 -3.61 -48.25
N THR A 86 31.02 -4.85 -48.72
CA THR A 86 32.37 -5.48 -48.84
C THR A 86 33.09 -5.76 -47.50
N SER A 87 33.66 -6.94 -47.15
CA SER A 87 33.79 -8.31 -47.70
C SER A 87 34.26 -9.25 -46.53
N ALA A 88 34.44 -10.58 -46.60
CA ALA A 88 34.33 -11.63 -47.63
C ALA A 88 34.08 -13.01 -46.95
N GLY A 89 33.99 -14.10 -47.73
CA GLY A 89 34.10 -15.49 -47.25
C GLY A 89 35.50 -16.09 -47.50
N PRO A 90 35.66 -17.41 -47.76
CA PRO A 90 34.67 -18.51 -47.72
C PRO A 90 35.19 -19.84 -47.09
N ALA A 91 34.33 -20.87 -46.95
CA ALA A 91 34.71 -22.30 -47.04
C ALA A 91 33.47 -23.21 -47.19
N ALA A 92 33.58 -24.36 -47.88
CA ALA A 92 32.45 -25.17 -48.34
C ALA A 92 32.31 -26.55 -47.67
N ALA A 93 31.07 -27.09 -47.64
CA ALA A 93 30.79 -28.53 -47.65
C ALA A 93 29.39 -28.86 -48.25
N LYS A 94 29.30 -29.96 -49.03
CA LYS A 94 28.12 -30.67 -49.61
C LYS A 94 28.57 -32.13 -49.86
N PRO A 95 27.73 -33.15 -50.22
CA PRO A 95 26.29 -33.19 -50.60
C PRO A 95 25.41 -33.90 -49.52
N ALA A 96 24.05 -33.91 -49.51
CA ALA A 96 23.01 -34.28 -50.52
C ALA A 96 22.96 -35.80 -50.84
N PRO A 97 21.85 -36.41 -51.36
CA PRO A 97 20.52 -35.88 -51.78
C PRO A 97 19.45 -35.99 -50.65
N ALA A 98 18.10 -36.04 -50.79
CA ALA A 98 17.15 -36.19 -51.92
C ALA A 98 15.75 -35.55 -51.64
N GLY A 99 14.73 -35.87 -52.46
CA GLY A 99 13.30 -35.51 -52.36
C GLY A 99 12.42 -36.63 -52.98
N PRO A 100 11.30 -36.36 -53.72
CA PRO A 100 10.71 -35.06 -54.12
C PRO A 100 9.14 -34.99 -54.04
N GLY A 101 8.53 -33.96 -54.65
CA GLY A 101 7.08 -33.68 -54.72
C GLY A 101 6.79 -32.21 -54.35
N GLU A 102 6.59 -31.19 -55.22
CA GLU A 102 5.91 -31.09 -56.53
C GLU A 102 4.40 -31.47 -56.49
N ALA A 103 3.42 -30.75 -57.06
CA ALA A 103 3.29 -29.38 -57.63
C ALA A 103 1.76 -29.11 -57.90
N ASP A 104 1.19 -27.96 -58.30
CA ASP A 104 1.63 -26.56 -58.54
C ASP A 104 0.40 -25.59 -58.64
N ALA A 105 0.64 -24.27 -58.78
CA ALA A 105 -0.14 -23.25 -59.52
C ALA A 105 -1.60 -22.81 -59.15
N GLU A 106 -1.79 -21.49 -59.01
CA GLU A 106 -3.04 -20.73 -59.30
C GLU A 106 -3.22 -20.52 -60.84
N PRO A 107 -4.38 -20.03 -61.35
CA PRO A 107 -4.54 -18.58 -61.56
C PRO A 107 -6.00 -18.01 -61.52
N GLU A 108 -6.13 -16.70 -61.69
CA GLU A 108 -7.37 -15.90 -61.79
C GLU A 108 -8.02 -15.88 -63.20
N SER A 109 -9.30 -15.42 -63.32
CA SER A 109 -9.74 -14.31 -64.24
C SER A 109 -11.27 -14.17 -64.45
N ASP A 110 -11.78 -12.96 -64.19
CA ASP A 110 -12.62 -12.09 -65.05
C ASP A 110 -14.06 -12.36 -65.55
N THR A 111 -14.99 -11.56 -64.97
CA THR A 111 -15.97 -10.64 -65.65
C THR A 111 -17.37 -11.05 -66.18
N SER A 112 -18.26 -10.03 -66.10
CA SER A 112 -19.39 -9.67 -67.01
C SER A 112 -20.85 -10.04 -66.63
N SER A 113 -21.69 -9.00 -66.53
CA SER A 113 -23.17 -9.03 -66.40
C SER A 113 -23.86 -8.76 -67.76
N PRO A 114 -25.21 -8.85 -67.93
CA PRO A 114 -26.08 -7.67 -67.65
C PRO A 114 -27.60 -7.92 -67.36
N SER A 115 -28.32 -6.81 -67.07
CA SER A 115 -29.77 -6.53 -67.27
C SER A 115 -30.82 -7.02 -66.23
N GLY A 116 -31.74 -6.09 -65.89
CA GLY A 116 -32.96 -6.32 -65.06
C GLY A 116 -34.27 -6.37 -65.88
N PRO A 117 -35.45 -5.86 -65.42
CA PRO A 117 -35.61 -4.68 -64.54
C PRO A 117 -36.71 -4.75 -63.42
N ASP A 118 -36.80 -3.65 -62.67
CA ASP A 118 -37.99 -3.03 -62.05
C ASP A 118 -38.76 -3.65 -60.84
N ALA A 119 -38.54 -2.97 -59.70
CA ALA A 119 -39.58 -2.32 -58.86
C ALA A 119 -40.24 -3.16 -57.71
N PRO A 120 -40.76 -2.50 -56.63
CA PRO A 120 -40.41 -2.96 -55.28
C PRO A 120 -41.58 -3.27 -54.33
N SER A 121 -41.30 -4.04 -53.28
CA SER A 121 -42.05 -4.05 -52.01
C SER A 121 -41.21 -4.64 -50.87
N SER A 122 -41.15 -3.91 -49.75
CA SER A 122 -40.61 -4.35 -48.45
C SER A 122 -41.66 -4.06 -47.37
N PRO A 123 -41.55 -4.61 -46.15
CA PRO A 123 -40.80 -5.78 -45.71
C PRO A 123 -41.69 -6.84 -45.03
N ASP A 124 -41.27 -8.11 -44.99
CA ASP A 124 -41.57 -8.97 -43.82
C ASP A 124 -40.55 -10.11 -43.66
N GLY A 125 -39.29 -9.72 -43.43
CA GLY A 125 -38.21 -10.66 -43.15
C GLY A 125 -38.12 -10.98 -41.67
N THR A 126 -38.94 -11.91 -41.16
CA THR A 126 -38.81 -12.42 -39.79
C THR A 126 -37.56 -13.31 -39.68
N ALA A 127 -36.38 -12.68 -39.67
CA ALA A 127 -35.14 -13.31 -39.30
C ALA A 127 -35.28 -13.75 -37.84
N THR A 128 -35.33 -15.07 -37.61
CA THR A 128 -35.31 -15.63 -36.25
C THR A 128 -33.91 -15.46 -35.69
N ALA A 129 -33.65 -14.27 -35.14
CA ALA A 129 -32.44 -14.01 -34.39
C ALA A 129 -32.41 -14.97 -33.21
N THR A 130 -31.44 -15.90 -33.21
CA THR A 130 -30.96 -16.51 -31.98
C THR A 130 -30.72 -15.37 -30.99
N PRO A 131 -31.30 -15.40 -29.78
CA PRO A 131 -31.02 -14.35 -28.82
C PRO A 131 -29.54 -14.41 -28.47
N GLU A 132 -28.77 -13.42 -28.95
CA GLU A 132 -27.51 -13.07 -28.32
C GLU A 132 -27.77 -12.87 -26.82
N PRO A 133 -26.87 -13.31 -25.94
CA PRO A 133 -27.03 -13.05 -24.51
C PRO A 133 -27.12 -11.54 -24.33
N LYS A 134 -28.29 -11.07 -23.89
CA LYS A 134 -28.45 -9.67 -23.48
C LYS A 134 -27.51 -9.45 -22.30
N SER A 135 -26.35 -8.84 -22.55
CA SER A 135 -25.55 -8.26 -21.48
C SER A 135 -26.48 -7.42 -20.60
N ALA A 136 -26.51 -7.71 -19.31
CA ALA A 136 -27.19 -6.83 -18.38
C ALA A 136 -26.58 -5.43 -18.53
N PRO A 137 -27.38 -4.36 -18.58
CA PRO A 137 -26.81 -3.02 -18.65
C PRO A 137 -25.95 -2.80 -17.41
N ALA A 138 -24.66 -2.54 -17.61
CA ALA A 138 -23.75 -2.19 -16.52
C ALA A 138 -24.33 -1.00 -15.76
N VAL A 139 -24.38 -1.10 -14.43
CA VAL A 139 -24.84 0.00 -13.60
C VAL A 139 -23.71 1.01 -13.56
N ALA A 140 -23.91 2.11 -14.28
CA ALA A 140 -23.21 3.35 -14.00
C ALA A 140 -23.51 3.76 -12.56
N SER A 141 -22.47 4.11 -11.79
CA SER A 141 -22.66 4.89 -10.57
C SER A 141 -23.33 6.22 -10.96
N ASP A 142 -24.39 6.61 -10.25
CA ASP A 142 -25.13 7.85 -10.54
C ASP A 142 -24.21 9.09 -10.41
N ASP A 143 -23.20 9.02 -9.53
CA ASP A 143 -22.17 10.06 -9.37
C ASP A 143 -21.03 9.93 -10.41
N ARG A 144 -20.77 8.73 -10.94
CA ARG A 144 -19.63 8.43 -11.84
C ARG A 144 -20.05 7.66 -13.11
N PRO A 145 -20.75 8.31 -14.05
CA PRO A 145 -21.39 7.62 -15.19
C PRO A 145 -20.41 6.95 -16.18
N VAL A 146 -19.12 7.31 -16.14
CA VAL A 146 -18.08 6.72 -17.01
C VAL A 146 -17.59 5.34 -16.54
N LEU A 147 -17.72 5.01 -15.26
CA LEU A 147 -17.12 3.78 -14.71
C LEU A 147 -17.83 2.50 -15.19
N GLY A 148 -19.16 2.49 -15.26
CA GLY A 148 -19.92 1.32 -15.73
C GLY A 148 -19.51 0.85 -17.13
N PRO A 149 -19.53 1.73 -18.16
CA PRO A 149 -19.03 1.41 -19.50
C PRO A 149 -17.55 1.04 -19.56
N PHE A 150 -16.71 1.67 -18.71
CA PHE A 150 -15.28 1.37 -18.61
C PHE A 150 -15.04 -0.06 -18.11
N LEU A 151 -15.67 -0.47 -17.00
CA LEU A 151 -15.58 -1.83 -16.47
C LEU A 151 -16.18 -2.88 -17.40
N GLU A 152 -17.27 -2.58 -18.10
CA GLU A 152 -17.84 -3.49 -19.13
C GLU A 152 -16.86 -3.73 -20.27
N SER A 153 -16.10 -2.71 -20.68
CA SER A 153 -15.04 -2.88 -21.68
C SER A 153 -13.88 -3.75 -21.19
N LEU A 154 -13.50 -3.65 -19.90
CA LEU A 154 -12.50 -4.51 -19.27
C LEU A 154 -12.99 -5.96 -19.20
N ARG A 155 -14.22 -6.15 -18.70
CA ARG A 155 -14.89 -7.46 -18.57
C ARG A 155 -14.92 -8.19 -19.91
N ALA A 156 -15.32 -7.49 -20.98
CA ALA A 156 -15.32 -8.02 -22.34
C ALA A 156 -13.90 -8.31 -22.87
N ALA A 157 -12.91 -7.46 -22.56
CA ALA A 157 -11.53 -7.64 -23.02
C ALA A 157 -10.78 -8.79 -22.32
N LEU A 158 -11.12 -9.09 -21.06
CA LEU A 158 -10.60 -10.22 -20.28
C LEU A 158 -11.34 -11.54 -20.54
N GLY A 159 -12.60 -11.47 -21.01
CA GLY A 159 -13.50 -12.61 -21.02
C GLY A 159 -13.97 -13.02 -19.61
N ALA A 160 -14.08 -12.03 -18.71
CA ALA A 160 -14.53 -12.22 -17.33
C ALA A 160 -16.07 -12.37 -17.26
N GLU A 161 -16.55 -13.06 -16.21
CA GLU A 161 -17.99 -13.10 -15.92
C GLU A 161 -18.41 -11.81 -15.22
N THR A 162 -17.65 -11.35 -14.22
CA THR A 162 -17.81 -10.03 -13.55
C THR A 162 -16.48 -9.28 -13.45
N VAL A 163 -16.56 -7.94 -13.56
CA VAL A 163 -15.53 -7.00 -13.14
C VAL A 163 -16.17 -5.95 -12.25
N CYS A 164 -15.59 -5.70 -11.08
CA CYS A 164 -16.04 -4.67 -10.15
C CYS A 164 -14.88 -3.85 -9.59
N LEU A 165 -15.18 -2.59 -9.29
CA LEU A 165 -14.33 -1.67 -8.55
C LEU A 165 -14.82 -1.68 -7.10
N LEU A 166 -13.96 -2.17 -6.21
CA LEU A 166 -14.27 -2.36 -4.79
C LEU A 166 -13.46 -1.39 -3.94
N VAL A 167 -14.09 -0.96 -2.85
CA VAL A 167 -13.54 -0.05 -1.84
C VAL A 167 -13.64 -0.78 -0.49
N GLN A 168 -12.50 -1.11 0.11
CA GLN A 168 -12.47 -1.67 1.47
C GLN A 168 -12.27 -0.54 2.48
N GLU A 169 -13.26 -0.31 3.35
CA GLU A 169 -13.29 0.82 4.29
C GLU A 169 -12.60 0.46 5.64
N GLU A 170 -12.75 1.27 6.69
CA GLU A 170 -12.04 1.13 7.99
C GLU A 170 -12.27 -0.23 8.72
N VAL A 171 -13.13 -1.12 8.21
CA VAL A 171 -13.42 -2.47 8.73
C VAL A 171 -12.82 -3.57 7.83
N LEU A 172 -11.96 -4.41 8.41
CA LEU A 172 -11.47 -5.62 7.72
C LEU A 172 -12.63 -6.56 7.38
N LEU A 173 -12.66 -7.03 6.12
CA LEU A 173 -13.67 -7.93 5.52
C LEU A 173 -14.98 -7.28 5.02
N GLU A 174 -15.20 -5.97 5.19
CA GLU A 174 -16.33 -5.27 4.55
C GLU A 174 -15.89 -4.55 3.26
N TYR A 175 -16.68 -4.68 2.20
CA TYR A 175 -16.37 -4.13 0.87
C TYR A 175 -17.58 -3.39 0.27
N ARG A 176 -17.40 -2.13 -0.10
CA ARG A 176 -18.37 -1.33 -0.88
C ARG A 176 -18.12 -1.48 -2.38
N ILE A 177 -19.18 -1.71 -3.13
CA ILE A 177 -19.19 -1.78 -4.60
C ILE A 177 -19.39 -0.37 -5.16
N GLU A 178 -18.33 0.24 -5.69
CA GLU A 178 -18.34 1.57 -6.33
C GLU A 178 -18.89 1.48 -7.77
N ALA A 179 -18.52 0.43 -8.51
CA ALA A 179 -19.05 0.14 -9.84
C ALA A 179 -18.89 -1.35 -10.19
N LEU A 180 -19.83 -1.91 -10.97
CA LEU A 180 -19.82 -3.32 -11.37
C LEU A 180 -20.41 -3.55 -12.77
N ALA A 181 -19.71 -4.36 -13.57
CA ALA A 181 -20.14 -4.86 -14.87
C ALA A 181 -20.11 -6.39 -14.87
N SER A 182 -21.18 -7.05 -15.33
CA SER A 182 -21.32 -8.51 -15.23
C SER A 182 -22.16 -9.12 -16.35
N THR A 183 -21.82 -10.35 -16.74
CA THR A 183 -22.65 -11.24 -17.57
C THR A 183 -23.86 -11.77 -16.80
N GLN A 184 -23.81 -11.81 -15.47
CA GLN A 184 -24.78 -12.49 -14.63
C GLN A 184 -25.96 -11.56 -14.27
N PRO A 185 -27.20 -12.10 -14.27
CA PRO A 185 -28.38 -11.33 -13.86
C PRO A 185 -28.42 -11.13 -12.33
N ASP A 186 -28.05 -12.17 -11.58
CA ASP A 186 -28.28 -12.36 -10.14
C ASP A 186 -27.02 -11.95 -9.34
N VAL A 187 -26.71 -10.66 -9.41
CA VAL A 187 -25.51 -10.04 -8.82
C VAL A 187 -25.85 -8.68 -8.21
N GLN A 188 -25.39 -8.44 -6.99
CA GLN A 188 -25.49 -7.16 -6.30
C GLN A 188 -24.62 -6.12 -7.03
N ARG A 189 -25.21 -5.03 -7.53
CA ARG A 189 -24.50 -4.04 -8.37
C ARG A 189 -24.02 -2.79 -7.63
N SER A 190 -24.39 -2.62 -6.37
CA SER A 190 -24.03 -1.48 -5.51
C SER A 190 -24.25 -1.81 -4.03
N GLY A 191 -23.77 -0.96 -3.13
CA GLY A 191 -23.85 -1.17 -1.68
C GLY A 191 -22.69 -2.00 -1.15
N HIS A 192 -22.87 -2.61 0.03
CA HIS A 192 -21.82 -3.28 0.80
C HIS A 192 -22.03 -4.80 0.83
N PHE A 193 -20.95 -5.55 1.00
CA PHE A 193 -20.97 -6.98 1.34
C PHE A 193 -19.80 -7.35 2.28
N GLU A 194 -19.96 -8.42 3.04
CA GLU A 194 -18.95 -8.97 3.96
C GLU A 194 -18.31 -10.24 3.36
N THR A 195 -17.07 -10.56 3.76
CA THR A 195 -16.39 -11.83 3.40
C THR A 195 -15.90 -12.61 4.63
N GLN A 196 -15.46 -13.86 4.44
CA GLN A 196 -14.84 -14.66 5.51
C GLN A 196 -13.31 -14.55 5.51
N SER A 197 -12.71 -14.29 4.35
CA SER A 197 -11.27 -14.03 4.19
C SER A 197 -11.02 -12.73 3.40
N PRO A 198 -9.90 -12.02 3.66
CA PRO A 198 -9.62 -10.76 2.98
C PRO A 198 -9.34 -11.02 1.49
N LEU A 199 -10.02 -10.27 0.62
CA LEU A 199 -9.87 -10.38 -0.83
C LEU A 199 -8.46 -9.96 -1.26
N LEU A 200 -8.02 -8.80 -0.79
CA LEU A 200 -6.68 -8.27 -0.94
C LEU A 200 -5.94 -8.29 0.41
N THR A 201 -4.64 -8.61 0.41
CA THR A 201 -3.80 -8.55 1.62
C THR A 201 -2.67 -7.54 1.45
N ALA A 202 -2.04 -7.11 2.55
CA ALA A 202 -0.93 -6.14 2.54
C ALA A 202 0.36 -6.60 1.79
N THR A 203 0.43 -7.87 1.35
CA THR A 203 1.48 -8.37 0.44
C THR A 203 1.02 -8.40 -1.02
N MET A 204 -0.29 -8.40 -1.28
CA MET A 204 -0.91 -8.33 -2.61
C MET A 204 -1.09 -6.88 -3.07
N SER A 205 -1.37 -5.94 -2.17
CA SER A 205 -1.41 -4.50 -2.48
C SER A 205 -0.08 -3.93 -2.99
N ARG A 206 1.03 -4.66 -2.76
CA ARG A 206 2.37 -4.35 -3.29
C ARG A 206 2.66 -4.99 -4.65
N GLN A 207 1.66 -5.60 -5.30
CA GLN A 207 1.75 -6.20 -6.63
C GLN A 207 0.76 -5.52 -7.57
N ALA A 208 1.17 -5.23 -8.81
CA ALA A 208 0.30 -4.61 -9.80
C ALA A 208 -0.96 -5.46 -10.11
N VAL A 209 -0.81 -6.79 -10.19
CA VAL A 209 -1.93 -7.74 -10.28
C VAL A 209 -1.59 -9.06 -9.58
N THR A 210 -2.38 -9.46 -8.58
CA THR A 210 -2.35 -10.82 -8.02
C THR A 210 -3.49 -11.66 -8.60
N VAL A 211 -3.25 -12.96 -8.85
CA VAL A 211 -4.28 -13.91 -9.31
C VAL A 211 -4.37 -15.08 -8.32
N ARG A 212 -5.58 -15.38 -7.85
CA ARG A 212 -5.95 -16.47 -6.91
C ARG A 212 -6.81 -17.51 -7.65
N SER A 213 -6.70 -18.80 -7.31
CA SER A 213 -7.71 -19.79 -7.71
C SER A 213 -8.80 -19.92 -6.66
N VAL A 214 -10.04 -20.04 -7.13
CA VAL A 214 -11.26 -20.14 -6.30
C VAL A 214 -11.65 -21.62 -6.11
N ASP A 215 -10.65 -22.49 -5.99
CA ASP A 215 -10.81 -23.89 -5.60
C ASP A 215 -11.16 -24.00 -4.10
N GLY A 216 -12.40 -24.40 -3.80
CA GLY A 216 -12.92 -24.61 -2.44
C GLY A 216 -14.28 -23.93 -2.25
N GLU A 217 -15.18 -24.53 -1.47
CA GLU A 217 -16.49 -23.94 -1.16
C GLU A 217 -16.32 -22.66 -0.32
N ASP A 218 -15.51 -22.71 0.73
CA ASP A 218 -15.17 -21.59 1.63
C ASP A 218 -14.70 -20.30 0.90
N LYS A 219 -14.12 -20.42 -0.31
CA LYS A 219 -13.65 -19.27 -1.12
C LYS A 219 -14.71 -18.69 -2.04
N ARG A 220 -15.82 -19.38 -2.25
CA ARG A 220 -16.96 -18.89 -3.05
C ARG A 220 -17.90 -18.06 -2.19
N ASP A 221 -17.94 -18.33 -0.89
CA ASP A 221 -18.60 -17.49 0.11
C ASP A 221 -17.96 -16.08 0.18
N ASP A 222 -16.65 -15.95 -0.10
CA ASP A 222 -15.97 -14.65 -0.25
C ASP A 222 -16.44 -13.83 -1.48
N LEU A 223 -17.23 -14.42 -2.39
CA LEU A 223 -17.85 -13.73 -3.53
C LEU A 223 -19.32 -13.36 -3.24
N ALA A 224 -19.59 -12.90 -2.01
CA ALA A 224 -20.94 -12.62 -1.48
C ALA A 224 -21.75 -11.55 -2.25
N PHE A 225 -21.15 -10.87 -3.23
CA PHE A 225 -21.86 -10.02 -4.19
C PHE A 225 -22.70 -10.79 -5.23
N TYR A 226 -22.65 -12.13 -5.26
CA TYR A 226 -23.57 -12.98 -6.02
C TYR A 226 -24.67 -13.61 -5.14
N ASP A 227 -25.94 -13.47 -5.55
CA ASP A 227 -27.06 -14.23 -4.94
C ASP A 227 -26.94 -15.75 -5.21
N THR A 228 -26.27 -16.12 -6.30
CA THR A 228 -25.94 -17.51 -6.64
C THR A 228 -24.66 -17.50 -7.49
N PRO A 229 -23.47 -17.76 -6.90
CA PRO A 229 -22.21 -17.61 -7.62
C PRO A 229 -22.08 -18.63 -8.76
N PRO A 230 -21.64 -18.20 -9.96
CA PRO A 230 -21.35 -19.12 -11.06
C PRO A 230 -20.10 -19.97 -10.75
N ALA A 231 -19.76 -20.89 -11.65
CA ALA A 231 -18.56 -21.74 -11.54
C ALA A 231 -17.27 -20.95 -11.79
N ILE A 232 -16.93 -20.03 -10.90
CA ILE A 232 -15.67 -19.30 -10.88
C ILE A 232 -14.53 -20.25 -10.46
N ASP A 233 -13.43 -20.16 -11.22
CA ASP A 233 -12.20 -20.93 -11.02
C ASP A 233 -10.99 -20.01 -10.75
N GLN A 234 -10.99 -18.79 -11.30
CA GLN A 234 -9.95 -17.77 -11.09
C GLN A 234 -10.54 -16.41 -10.65
N MET A 235 -9.80 -15.70 -9.80
CA MET A 235 -10.05 -14.30 -9.44
C MET A 235 -8.73 -13.53 -9.56
N ALA A 236 -8.74 -12.38 -10.24
CA ALA A 236 -7.63 -11.45 -10.34
C ALA A 236 -7.96 -10.13 -9.66
N LEU A 237 -6.95 -9.56 -9.01
CA LEU A 237 -7.05 -8.37 -8.17
C LEU A 237 -5.93 -7.41 -8.55
N ALA A 238 -6.29 -6.18 -8.90
CA ALA A 238 -5.35 -5.10 -9.25
C ALA A 238 -5.62 -3.90 -8.33
N PRO A 239 -4.70 -3.55 -7.41
CA PRO A 239 -4.83 -2.34 -6.60
C PRO A 239 -4.95 -1.10 -7.49
N VAL A 240 -5.86 -0.20 -7.18
CA VAL A 240 -5.90 1.13 -7.81
C VAL A 240 -5.04 2.06 -6.96
N PRO A 241 -3.96 2.65 -7.49
CA PRO A 241 -3.22 3.67 -6.75
C PRO A 241 -4.12 4.88 -6.53
N GLN A 242 -4.47 5.16 -5.28
CA GLN A 242 -5.06 6.44 -4.90
C GLN A 242 -4.03 7.19 -4.05
N PRO A 243 -3.62 8.42 -4.44
CA PRO A 243 -3.01 9.32 -3.49
C PRO A 243 -4.04 9.67 -2.41
N ASP A 244 -3.55 9.86 -1.19
CA ASP A 244 -4.28 10.51 -0.10
C ASP A 244 -5.60 9.84 0.39
N THR A 245 -5.83 8.54 0.14
CA THR A 245 -6.95 7.74 0.71
C THR A 245 -6.48 6.54 1.56
N ALA A 246 -7.33 6.07 2.48
CA ALA A 246 -7.06 4.89 3.33
C ALA A 246 -7.86 3.68 2.88
N ASP A 247 -9.03 3.92 2.29
CA ASP A 247 -9.87 2.88 1.74
C ASP A 247 -9.05 2.10 0.70
N THR A 248 -8.91 0.79 0.90
CA THR A 248 -8.10 -0.02 -0.01
C THR A 248 -8.92 -0.30 -1.27
N VAL A 249 -8.68 0.49 -2.31
CA VAL A 249 -9.38 0.42 -3.59
C VAL A 249 -8.69 -0.55 -4.56
N PHE A 250 -9.47 -1.43 -5.19
CA PHE A 250 -8.95 -2.37 -6.19
C PHE A 250 -10.01 -2.76 -7.23
N LEU A 251 -9.53 -3.11 -8.42
CA LEU A 251 -10.31 -3.84 -9.41
C LEU A 251 -10.27 -5.34 -9.08
N LEU A 252 -11.43 -5.97 -9.04
CA LEU A 252 -11.61 -7.43 -8.99
C LEU A 252 -12.20 -7.87 -10.34
N ALA A 253 -11.61 -8.93 -10.92
CA ALA A 253 -12.14 -9.61 -12.10
C ALA A 253 -12.21 -11.11 -11.83
N ASP A 254 -13.32 -11.76 -12.19
CA ASP A 254 -13.51 -13.21 -12.01
C ASP A 254 -13.68 -13.96 -13.34
N ALA A 255 -13.36 -15.25 -13.33
CA ALA A 255 -13.41 -16.08 -14.53
C ALA A 255 -13.74 -17.56 -14.23
N THR A 256 -14.52 -18.15 -15.13
CA THR A 256 -14.60 -19.59 -15.34
C THR A 256 -13.37 -20.07 -16.13
N ALA A 257 -13.05 -21.37 -16.10
CA ALA A 257 -11.90 -21.99 -16.80
C ALA A 257 -11.86 -21.83 -18.34
N LYS A 258 -12.78 -21.07 -18.93
CA LYS A 258 -12.73 -20.61 -20.33
C LYS A 258 -11.70 -19.49 -20.54
N SER A 259 -11.41 -18.71 -19.50
CA SER A 259 -10.60 -17.49 -19.58
C SER A 259 -9.45 -17.56 -18.58
N ASP A 260 -8.24 -17.22 -19.04
CA ASP A 260 -7.03 -17.26 -18.20
C ASP A 260 -6.61 -15.85 -17.76
N LEU A 261 -7.03 -15.47 -16.55
CA LEU A 261 -6.60 -14.22 -15.92
C LEU A 261 -5.12 -14.26 -15.51
N SER A 262 -4.50 -15.45 -15.50
CA SER A 262 -3.07 -15.62 -15.25
C SER A 262 -2.19 -15.38 -16.49
N ALA A 263 -2.77 -15.12 -17.66
CA ALA A 263 -2.04 -14.73 -18.86
C ALA A 263 -1.44 -13.31 -18.74
N SER A 264 -0.25 -13.09 -19.29
CA SER A 264 0.43 -11.77 -19.22
C SER A 264 -0.41 -10.63 -19.81
N ARG A 265 -1.17 -10.91 -20.88
CA ARG A 265 -2.10 -9.95 -21.49
C ARG A 265 -3.23 -9.54 -20.53
N ALA A 266 -3.75 -10.47 -19.73
CA ALA A 266 -4.81 -10.19 -18.77
C ALA A 266 -4.29 -9.29 -17.63
N ARG A 267 -3.10 -9.60 -17.09
CA ARG A 267 -2.46 -8.74 -16.08
C ARG A 267 -2.20 -7.33 -16.59
N SER A 268 -1.53 -7.17 -17.73
CA SER A 268 -1.24 -5.83 -18.28
C SER A 268 -2.47 -5.08 -18.81
N LEU A 269 -3.64 -5.71 -18.92
CA LEU A 269 -4.92 -5.02 -19.09
C LEU A 269 -5.46 -4.54 -17.73
N LEU A 270 -5.51 -5.42 -16.72
CA LEU A 270 -5.96 -5.07 -15.36
C LEU A 270 -5.15 -3.92 -14.74
N GLU A 271 -3.83 -4.00 -14.83
CA GLU A 271 -2.84 -3.00 -14.40
C GLU A 271 -3.15 -1.62 -15.01
N ARG A 272 -3.19 -1.53 -16.35
CA ARG A 272 -3.48 -0.28 -17.07
C ARG A 272 -4.87 0.27 -16.83
N PHE A 273 -5.85 -0.61 -16.64
CA PHE A 273 -7.20 -0.18 -16.30
C PHE A 273 -7.24 0.40 -14.89
N ALA A 274 -6.54 -0.20 -13.92
CA ALA A 274 -6.41 0.34 -12.56
C ALA A 274 -5.77 1.74 -12.57
N GLU A 275 -4.63 1.91 -13.25
CA GLU A 275 -3.99 3.23 -13.48
C GLU A 275 -4.97 4.25 -14.09
N THR A 276 -5.82 3.81 -15.02
CA THR A 276 -6.80 4.68 -15.68
C THR A 276 -7.97 5.05 -14.76
N VAL A 277 -8.36 4.23 -13.77
CA VAL A 277 -9.40 4.62 -12.80
C VAL A 277 -8.92 5.82 -11.96
N THR A 278 -7.64 5.88 -11.59
CA THR A 278 -7.06 7.03 -10.86
C THR A 278 -7.24 8.34 -11.64
N LEU A 279 -6.95 8.34 -12.95
CA LEU A 279 -7.15 9.52 -13.81
C LEU A 279 -8.64 9.91 -13.95
N LEU A 280 -9.55 8.93 -13.94
CA LEU A 280 -11.00 9.15 -13.91
C LEU A 280 -11.51 9.61 -12.53
N TRP A 281 -10.70 9.48 -11.46
CA TRP A 281 -10.95 10.06 -10.15
C TRP A 281 -10.51 11.53 -10.07
N GLU A 282 -9.29 11.84 -10.52
CA GLU A 282 -8.67 13.17 -10.46
C GLU A 282 -9.41 14.26 -11.26
N THR A 283 -10.08 13.87 -12.36
CA THR A 283 -10.64 14.83 -13.35
C THR A 283 -11.78 15.70 -12.81
N ASP A 284 -12.37 15.38 -11.65
CA ASP A 284 -13.50 16.11 -11.07
C ASP A 284 -13.11 17.31 -10.17
N GLU A 285 -11.86 17.35 -9.66
CA GLU A 285 -11.37 18.44 -8.80
C GLU A 285 -10.91 19.69 -9.59
N ALA A 286 -11.85 20.32 -10.31
CA ALA A 286 -11.58 21.59 -10.99
C ALA A 286 -11.46 22.76 -9.99
N PRO A 287 -10.33 23.51 -9.94
CA PRO A 287 -10.08 24.49 -8.89
C PRO A 287 -10.88 25.80 -9.08
N VAL A 288 -12.04 25.88 -8.42
CA VAL A 288 -12.86 27.11 -8.36
C VAL A 288 -12.32 28.07 -7.29
N GLY A 289 -11.93 29.29 -7.69
CA GLY A 289 -11.81 30.41 -6.73
C GLY A 289 -10.44 31.06 -6.54
N ARG A 290 -9.60 31.17 -7.58
CA ARG A 290 -8.38 32.00 -7.52
C ARG A 290 -8.72 33.48 -7.75
N GLU A 291 -9.16 34.20 -6.71
CA GLU A 291 -9.35 35.65 -6.77
C GLU A 291 -8.01 36.37 -7.09
N PRO A 292 -8.01 37.40 -7.96
CA PRO A 292 -6.81 38.16 -8.27
C PRO A 292 -6.40 39.06 -7.10
N PRO A 293 -5.09 39.24 -6.82
CA PRO A 293 -4.64 40.05 -5.70
C PRO A 293 -5.03 41.53 -5.89
N SER A 294 -5.82 42.05 -4.95
CA SER A 294 -6.24 43.45 -4.93
C SER A 294 -5.05 44.39 -4.75
N ALA A 295 -5.08 45.54 -5.43
CA ALA A 295 -3.96 46.47 -5.51
C ALA A 295 -3.61 47.13 -4.17
N ALA A 296 -2.30 47.31 -3.93
CA ALA A 296 -1.78 48.03 -2.77
C ALA A 296 -1.92 49.56 -2.89
N PRO A 297 -2.20 50.28 -1.79
CA PRO A 297 -1.93 51.71 -1.67
C PRO A 297 -0.50 51.96 -1.14
N ALA A 298 0.11 53.08 -1.52
CA ALA A 298 1.52 53.35 -1.27
C ALA A 298 1.81 54.26 -0.06
N ALA A 299 2.99 54.06 0.52
CA ALA A 299 3.91 55.05 1.12
C ALA A 299 3.35 56.23 1.95
N ASN A 300 3.63 56.18 3.26
CA ASN A 300 4.35 57.22 4.03
C ASN A 300 4.79 56.60 5.37
N GLY A 301 5.94 56.91 5.97
CA GLY A 301 6.99 57.85 5.59
C GLY A 301 7.32 58.82 6.73
N THR A 302 8.14 58.41 7.71
CA THR A 302 8.78 59.31 8.70
C THR A 302 9.98 58.59 9.31
N GLU A 303 11.11 59.29 9.39
CA GLU A 303 12.36 58.80 10.00
C GLU A 303 12.35 59.00 11.52
N SER A 304 13.06 58.15 12.26
CA SER A 304 13.68 58.57 13.53
C SER A 304 14.98 57.82 13.77
N ARG A 305 15.91 58.46 14.47
CA ARG A 305 17.35 58.13 14.47
C ARG A 305 17.89 58.10 15.90
N GLY A 306 18.55 57.01 16.27
CA GLY A 306 19.24 56.88 17.55
C GLY A 306 20.34 55.82 17.47
N ASP A 307 21.58 56.25 17.72
CA ASP A 307 22.75 55.36 17.78
C ASP A 307 22.77 54.54 19.08
N GLY A 308 23.27 53.31 19.00
CA GLY A 308 23.52 52.43 20.15
C GLY A 308 24.19 51.13 19.69
N ALA A 309 25.49 50.98 19.97
CA ALA A 309 26.30 49.88 19.45
C ALA A 309 26.54 48.77 20.48
N GLU A 310 26.27 47.53 20.07
CA GLU A 310 26.80 46.26 20.60
C GLU A 310 26.44 45.89 22.07
N PRO A 311 26.51 44.58 22.45
CA PRO A 311 27.05 43.43 21.71
C PRO A 311 26.01 42.42 21.20
N THR A 312 26.51 41.46 20.41
CA THR A 312 25.83 40.25 19.97
C THR A 312 25.43 39.34 21.14
N ALA A 313 24.19 39.48 21.60
CA ALA A 313 23.42 38.32 22.02
C ALA A 313 22.63 37.83 20.82
N SER A 314 22.84 36.59 20.38
CA SER A 314 21.94 35.96 19.42
C SER A 314 20.56 35.87 20.06
N PRO A 315 19.50 36.45 19.48
CA PRO A 315 18.16 36.05 19.89
C PRO A 315 18.03 34.56 19.58
N THR A 316 17.51 33.77 20.53
CA THR A 316 16.92 32.48 20.17
C THR A 316 15.83 32.76 19.15
N ASP A 317 15.80 31.98 18.08
CA ASP A 317 14.86 32.18 16.97
C ASP A 317 13.50 31.58 17.36
N ASP A 318 12.94 32.06 18.47
CA ASP A 318 11.62 31.72 19.02
C ASP A 318 10.51 32.29 18.14
N ARG A 319 10.53 31.92 16.85
CA ARG A 319 9.40 32.08 15.93
C ARG A 319 8.36 31.03 16.31
N PRO A 320 7.15 31.40 16.77
CA PRO A 320 6.10 30.44 17.01
C PRO A 320 5.62 29.85 15.67
N GLY A 321 6.23 28.74 15.24
CA GLY A 321 5.92 28.06 13.99
C GLY A 321 6.99 27.09 13.46
N GLU A 322 8.27 27.30 13.79
CA GLU A 322 9.35 26.39 13.37
C GLU A 322 9.59 25.31 14.46
N PRO A 323 9.45 23.99 14.16
CA PRO A 323 9.64 22.95 15.17
C PRO A 323 11.11 22.85 15.63
N ARG A 324 11.34 22.92 16.95
CA ARG A 324 12.67 22.65 17.53
C ARG A 324 13.16 21.24 17.14
N PRO A 325 14.47 21.03 16.92
CA PRO A 325 15.00 19.70 16.57
C PRO A 325 14.65 18.66 17.65
N ARG A 326 13.89 17.62 17.28
CA ARG A 326 13.39 16.57 18.21
C ARG A 326 14.48 16.00 19.12
N ARG A 327 15.67 15.75 18.57
CA ARG A 327 16.85 15.26 19.30
C ARG A 327 17.28 16.17 20.45
N GLU A 328 17.16 17.48 20.28
CA GLU A 328 17.53 18.47 21.31
C GLU A 328 16.51 18.52 22.44
N ILE A 329 15.22 18.33 22.14
CA ILE A 329 14.15 18.18 23.13
C ILE A 329 14.41 16.94 23.99
N ILE A 330 14.68 15.79 23.37
CA ILE A 330 14.96 14.53 24.08
C ILE A 330 16.23 14.65 24.93
N ALA A 331 17.31 15.21 24.36
CA ALA A 331 18.57 15.41 25.10
C ALA A 331 18.44 16.43 26.26
N GLU A 332 17.54 17.40 26.15
CA GLU A 332 17.20 18.34 27.22
C GLU A 332 16.52 17.63 28.40
N GLU A 333 15.53 16.77 28.14
CA GLU A 333 14.84 16.01 29.20
C GLU A 333 15.69 14.87 29.79
N MET A 334 16.47 14.14 28.99
CA MET A 334 17.42 13.15 29.50
C MET A 334 18.40 13.78 30.50
N LYS A 335 18.92 14.96 30.18
CA LYS A 335 19.79 15.73 31.07
C LYS A 335 19.06 16.29 32.30
N ALA A 336 17.77 16.59 32.17
CA ALA A 336 16.94 17.06 33.28
C ALA A 336 16.54 15.92 34.24
N ALA A 337 16.47 14.68 33.77
CA ALA A 337 16.34 13.46 34.57
C ALA A 337 17.68 13.09 35.24
N ASP A 338 18.80 13.13 34.49
CA ASP A 338 20.17 12.94 35.04
C ASP A 338 20.51 13.93 36.17
N ALA A 339 19.92 15.12 36.15
CA ALA A 339 20.08 16.13 37.21
C ALA A 339 19.16 15.90 38.43
N GLY A 340 18.12 15.08 38.30
CA GLY A 340 17.20 14.68 39.37
C GLY A 340 17.55 13.35 40.04
N ASP A 341 18.31 12.49 39.35
CA ASP A 341 18.39 11.04 39.63
C ASP A 341 17.03 10.34 39.36
N ASP A 342 16.26 10.89 38.40
CA ASP A 342 14.94 10.40 37.98
C ASP A 342 15.05 9.34 36.87
N GLU A 343 14.17 8.33 36.88
CA GLU A 343 13.91 7.51 35.71
C GLU A 343 13.14 8.30 34.63
N LEU A 344 13.26 7.92 33.35
CA LEU A 344 12.65 8.63 32.24
C LEU A 344 12.16 7.65 31.18
N ALA A 345 10.97 7.90 30.64
CA ALA A 345 10.50 7.29 29.40
C ALA A 345 10.15 8.36 28.36
N LEU A 346 10.27 8.01 27.07
CA LEU A 346 9.69 8.73 25.95
C LEU A 346 8.42 7.99 25.52
N VAL A 347 7.29 8.69 25.54
CA VAL A 347 5.99 8.15 25.16
C VAL A 347 5.49 8.91 23.93
N LEU A 348 5.39 8.22 22.80
CA LEU A 348 4.80 8.76 21.59
C LEU A 348 3.33 8.36 21.51
N VAL A 349 2.45 9.33 21.27
CA VAL A 349 1.01 9.17 21.14
C VAL A 349 0.60 9.62 19.74
N HIS A 350 0.04 8.71 18.94
CA HIS A 350 -0.50 8.97 17.61
C HIS A 350 -2.02 8.81 17.60
N LEU A 351 -2.73 9.72 16.93
CA LEU A 351 -4.19 9.67 16.85
C LEU A 351 -4.63 8.68 15.77
N ASN A 352 -5.39 7.64 16.12
CA ASN A 352 -5.65 6.50 15.22
C ASN A 352 -6.34 6.86 13.90
N ARG A 353 -7.09 7.97 13.89
CA ARG A 353 -7.78 8.48 12.69
C ARG A 353 -7.04 9.65 12.03
N ALA A 354 -5.72 9.75 12.21
CA ALA A 354 -4.91 10.87 11.71
C ALA A 354 -5.14 11.15 10.22
N GLU A 355 -5.16 10.11 9.39
CA GLU A 355 -5.40 10.26 7.95
C GLU A 355 -6.83 10.74 7.62
N SER A 356 -7.85 10.19 8.31
CA SER A 356 -9.26 10.59 8.18
C SER A 356 -9.53 12.00 8.77
N ILE A 357 -8.57 12.56 9.50
CA ILE A 357 -8.53 13.97 9.91
C ILE A 357 -7.81 14.81 8.85
N ALA A 358 -6.65 14.36 8.34
CA ALA A 358 -5.87 15.04 7.30
C ALA A 358 -6.68 15.31 6.02
N ARG A 359 -7.49 14.33 5.58
CA ARG A 359 -8.41 14.46 4.42
C ARG A 359 -9.49 15.53 4.56
N ARG A 360 -9.77 15.98 5.79
CA ARG A 360 -10.69 17.10 6.05
C ARG A 360 -9.97 18.47 6.02
N GLY A 361 -8.70 18.47 5.62
CA GLY A 361 -7.84 19.64 5.37
C GLY A 361 -7.26 20.26 6.64
N ASP A 362 -6.30 21.19 6.45
CA ASP A 362 -5.47 21.82 7.49
C ASP A 362 -6.25 22.30 8.72
N LYS A 363 -7.51 22.73 8.54
CA LYS A 363 -8.38 23.21 9.63
C LYS A 363 -8.85 22.08 10.54
N ALA A 364 -9.09 20.88 10.01
CA ALA A 364 -9.42 19.70 10.80
C ALA A 364 -8.18 19.21 11.54
N VAL A 365 -7.03 19.13 10.85
CA VAL A 365 -5.72 18.81 11.46
C VAL A 365 -5.40 19.76 12.60
N SER A 366 -5.38 21.07 12.34
CA SER A 366 -5.05 22.09 13.37
C SER A 366 -5.95 22.01 14.59
N LYS A 367 -7.26 21.76 14.39
CA LYS A 367 -8.24 21.61 15.46
C LYS A 367 -8.04 20.32 16.26
N ALA A 368 -7.76 19.20 15.58
CA ALA A 368 -7.48 17.93 16.22
C ALA A 368 -6.14 17.96 16.99
N GLU A 369 -5.10 18.60 16.45
CA GLU A 369 -3.83 18.84 17.15
C GLU A 369 -4.00 19.72 18.40
N GLU A 370 -4.79 20.81 18.31
CA GLU A 370 -5.09 21.66 19.45
C GLU A 370 -5.86 20.91 20.55
N LEU A 371 -6.86 20.12 20.17
CA LEU A 371 -7.63 19.28 21.09
C LEU A 371 -6.78 18.15 21.71
N LEU A 372 -5.99 17.45 20.90
CA LEU A 372 -5.10 16.38 21.34
C LEU A 372 -4.06 16.90 22.32
N ARG A 373 -3.36 18.01 22.00
CA ARG A 373 -2.43 18.67 22.90
C ARG A 373 -3.10 19.03 24.23
N THR A 374 -4.25 19.70 24.19
CA THR A 374 -4.95 20.15 25.41
C THR A 374 -5.45 18.97 26.25
N ARG A 375 -5.85 17.84 25.64
CA ARG A 375 -6.24 16.62 26.36
C ARG A 375 -5.04 15.91 26.97
N LEU A 376 -3.90 15.86 26.27
CA LEU A 376 -2.64 15.33 26.78
C LEU A 376 -2.08 16.18 27.95
N GLU A 377 -2.08 17.51 27.83
CA GLU A 377 -1.72 18.44 28.92
C GLU A 377 -2.59 18.25 30.17
N HIS A 378 -3.84 17.82 30.01
CA HIS A 378 -4.76 17.53 31.11
C HIS A 378 -4.54 16.15 31.74
N LEU A 379 -4.21 15.13 30.94
CA LEU A 379 -3.97 13.74 31.40
C LEU A 379 -2.53 13.51 31.88
N ALA A 380 -1.60 14.38 31.52
CA ALA A 380 -0.18 14.36 31.90
C ALA A 380 0.25 15.65 32.65
N PRO A 381 -0.42 16.01 33.77
CA PRO A 381 -0.24 17.33 34.40
C PRO A 381 1.17 17.50 34.99
N GLY A 382 1.97 18.35 34.34
CA GLY A 382 3.35 18.65 34.72
C GLY A 382 4.42 17.94 33.89
N GLU A 383 4.03 16.98 33.04
CA GLU A 383 4.93 16.36 32.07
C GLU A 383 5.09 17.29 30.84
N ARG A 384 6.22 17.20 30.14
CA ARG A 384 6.45 17.97 28.90
C ARG A 384 5.72 17.30 27.73
N VAL A 385 4.87 18.06 27.02
CA VAL A 385 4.12 17.63 25.84
C VAL A 385 4.62 18.40 24.61
N GLU A 386 5.12 17.70 23.58
CA GLU A 386 5.78 18.29 22.41
C GLU A 386 5.26 17.68 21.10
N ARG A 387 5.16 18.47 20.02
CA ARG A 387 4.69 17.97 18.70
C ARG A 387 5.81 17.19 18.01
N PHE A 388 5.64 15.88 17.87
CA PHE A 388 6.62 14.99 17.24
C PHE A 388 6.34 14.72 15.76
N GLY A 389 5.09 14.80 15.33
CA GLY A 389 4.68 14.70 13.93
C GLY A 389 3.34 15.36 13.72
N GLU A 390 2.77 15.22 12.53
CA GLU A 390 1.36 15.54 12.35
C GLU A 390 0.50 14.60 13.21
N LEU A 391 -0.41 15.16 13.99
CA LEU A 391 -1.33 14.44 14.90
C LEU A 391 -0.62 13.43 15.83
N THR A 392 0.65 13.72 16.14
CA THR A 392 1.57 12.85 16.89
C THR A 392 2.37 13.65 17.91
N TYR A 393 2.26 13.30 19.19
CA TYR A 393 2.87 14.02 20.30
C TYR A 393 3.82 13.13 21.10
N GLY A 394 4.90 13.71 21.60
CA GLY A 394 5.81 13.08 22.55
C GLY A 394 5.58 13.61 23.96
N LEU A 395 5.57 12.72 24.94
CA LEU A 395 5.52 13.00 26.37
C LEU A 395 6.73 12.40 27.07
N PHE A 396 7.17 13.04 28.16
CA PHE A 396 8.39 12.69 28.89
C PHE A 396 8.15 12.37 30.38
N PRO A 397 7.35 11.34 30.72
CA PRO A 397 7.08 10.99 32.11
C PRO A 397 8.35 10.54 32.84
N ARG A 398 8.58 11.14 34.02
CA ARG A 398 9.72 10.84 34.92
C ARG A 398 9.45 9.60 35.78
N ARG A 399 9.31 8.44 35.15
CA ARG A 399 8.82 7.20 35.79
C ARG A 399 9.49 5.95 35.24
N GLY A 400 9.58 4.93 36.09
CA GLY A 400 10.07 3.59 35.73
C GLY A 400 9.05 2.77 34.95
N LEU A 401 9.49 1.62 34.43
CA LEU A 401 8.74 0.73 33.54
C LEU A 401 7.33 0.39 34.05
N GLU A 402 7.20 -0.11 35.28
CA GLU A 402 5.91 -0.53 35.86
C GLU A 402 4.93 0.65 36.03
N GLU A 403 5.44 1.85 36.30
CA GLU A 403 4.61 3.06 36.48
C GLU A 403 4.19 3.70 35.14
N VAL A 404 5.06 3.65 34.12
CA VAL A 404 4.71 4.15 32.78
C VAL A 404 3.80 3.18 32.03
N GLU A 405 3.93 1.85 32.23
CA GLU A 405 3.03 0.85 31.63
C GLU A 405 1.58 1.06 32.09
N ALA A 406 1.34 1.13 33.40
CA ALA A 406 0.01 1.35 33.96
C ALA A 406 -0.59 2.69 33.50
N TRP A 407 0.20 3.77 33.54
CA TRP A 407 -0.27 5.10 33.12
C TRP A 407 -0.51 5.21 31.60
N ALA A 408 0.28 4.52 30.77
CA ALA A 408 0.05 4.49 29.33
C ALA A 408 -1.22 3.70 28.96
N ALA A 409 -1.52 2.61 29.68
CA ALA A 409 -2.78 1.89 29.55
C ALA A 409 -3.98 2.74 29.97
N ASP A 410 -3.92 3.42 31.12
CA ASP A 410 -4.95 4.37 31.57
C ASP A 410 -5.17 5.50 30.54
N LEU A 411 -4.09 6.05 29.97
CA LEU A 411 -4.13 7.07 28.92
C LEU A 411 -4.78 6.54 27.64
N GLN A 412 -4.47 5.31 27.22
CA GLN A 412 -5.09 4.68 26.05
C GLN A 412 -6.60 4.49 26.27
N GLU A 413 -7.03 4.04 27.47
CA GLU A 413 -8.44 3.83 27.77
C GLU A 413 -9.23 5.15 27.91
N GLU A 414 -8.65 6.20 28.51
CA GLU A 414 -9.24 7.54 28.54
C GLU A 414 -9.45 8.09 27.12
N MET A 415 -8.42 8.01 26.27
CA MET A 415 -8.49 8.50 24.89
C MET A 415 -9.43 7.66 24.01
N ALA A 416 -9.57 6.35 24.26
CA ALA A 416 -10.53 5.49 23.56
C ALA A 416 -12.00 5.83 23.87
N ARG A 417 -12.27 6.62 24.92
CA ARG A 417 -13.61 7.10 25.28
C ARG A 417 -13.91 8.53 24.77
N GLU A 418 -12.99 9.14 24.03
CA GLU A 418 -13.19 10.45 23.38
C GLU A 418 -14.09 10.37 22.13
N SER A 419 -14.58 11.53 21.68
CA SER A 419 -15.53 11.62 20.56
C SER A 419 -15.30 12.87 19.70
N GLY A 420 -15.87 12.86 18.48
CA GLY A 420 -15.66 13.94 17.51
C GLY A 420 -14.26 13.89 16.89
N GLU A 421 -13.46 14.95 17.03
CA GLU A 421 -12.14 15.03 16.39
C GLU A 421 -11.09 14.08 16.99
N LEU A 422 -11.38 13.48 18.15
CA LEU A 422 -10.53 12.50 18.84
C LEU A 422 -11.16 11.08 18.89
N GLU A 423 -12.25 10.86 18.13
CA GLU A 423 -12.89 9.56 17.99
C GLU A 423 -11.93 8.51 17.41
N GLY A 424 -12.04 7.25 17.88
CA GLY A 424 -11.14 6.16 17.50
C GLY A 424 -9.88 6.03 18.38
N GLY A 425 -9.65 6.97 19.30
CA GLY A 425 -8.57 6.90 20.29
C GLY A 425 -7.16 7.00 19.70
N VAL A 426 -6.19 6.50 20.44
CA VAL A 426 -4.75 6.65 20.14
C VAL A 426 -4.01 5.32 20.16
N SER A 427 -2.89 5.29 19.44
CA SER A 427 -1.82 4.29 19.55
C SER A 427 -0.69 4.88 20.36
N ILE A 428 -0.11 4.10 21.27
CA ILE A 428 0.91 4.56 22.22
C ILE A 428 2.14 3.66 22.14
N GLY A 429 3.27 4.26 21.80
CA GLY A 429 4.59 3.62 21.84
C GLY A 429 5.42 4.19 22.97
N VAL A 430 5.96 3.34 23.84
CA VAL A 430 6.78 3.73 24.99
C VAL A 430 8.20 3.18 24.81
N ALA A 431 9.21 4.01 25.05
CA ALA A 431 10.57 3.55 25.31
C ALA A 431 11.06 4.07 26.65
N VAL A 432 11.47 3.15 27.53
CA VAL A 432 12.11 3.48 28.81
C VAL A 432 13.61 3.70 28.58
N ARG A 433 14.20 4.67 29.27
CA ARG A 433 15.61 5.03 29.08
C ARG A 433 16.55 4.03 29.77
N GLY A 434 17.10 3.10 28.99
CA GLY A 434 18.21 2.26 29.44
C GLY A 434 19.48 3.07 29.77
N PRO A 435 20.39 2.60 30.67
CA PRO A 435 21.58 3.34 31.13
C PRO A 435 22.67 3.65 30.08
N ARG A 436 22.38 3.43 28.81
CA ARG A 436 23.28 3.69 27.67
C ARG A 436 22.63 4.45 26.52
N HIS A 437 21.31 4.60 26.50
CA HIS A 437 20.60 5.20 25.37
C HIS A 437 21.07 6.64 25.14
N ASP A 438 21.34 6.98 23.90
CA ASP A 438 21.36 8.37 23.43
C ASP A 438 19.97 8.87 23.00
N ALA A 439 19.89 10.13 22.59
CA ALA A 439 18.64 10.81 22.26
C ALA A 439 18.04 10.41 20.88
N GLU A 440 18.79 9.71 20.02
CA GLU A 440 18.29 9.11 18.78
C GLU A 440 17.94 7.63 18.99
N GLU A 441 18.70 6.88 19.80
CA GLU A 441 18.36 5.51 20.20
C GLU A 441 17.00 5.47 20.93
N LEU A 442 16.83 6.26 21.99
CA LEU A 442 15.56 6.36 22.72
C LEU A 442 14.38 6.80 21.83
N ARG A 443 14.66 7.59 20.78
CA ARG A 443 13.66 8.01 19.79
C ARG A 443 13.31 6.90 18.80
N ALA A 444 14.31 6.13 18.36
CA ALA A 444 14.12 5.01 17.45
C ALA A 444 13.26 3.93 18.13
N ASP A 445 13.61 3.54 19.35
CA ASP A 445 12.86 2.58 20.17
C ASP A 445 11.40 3.00 20.36
N ALA A 446 11.15 4.26 20.72
CA ALA A 446 9.78 4.78 20.89
C ALA A 446 9.00 4.82 19.56
N THR A 447 9.69 5.03 18.43
CA THR A 447 9.08 5.02 17.09
C THR A 447 8.75 3.59 16.64
N GLU A 448 9.60 2.61 16.94
CA GLU A 448 9.33 1.19 16.68
C GLU A 448 8.20 0.67 17.58
N ALA A 449 8.22 1.00 18.88
CA ALA A 449 7.11 0.73 19.79
C ALA A 449 5.79 1.32 19.28
N LEU A 450 5.80 2.57 18.81
CA LEU A 450 4.59 3.20 18.25
C LEU A 450 4.08 2.49 16.99
N ARG A 451 4.99 2.04 16.11
CA ARG A 451 4.65 1.27 14.91
C ARG A 451 3.99 -0.06 15.28
N GLU A 452 4.57 -0.82 16.22
CA GLU A 452 3.98 -2.07 16.69
C GLU A 452 2.65 -1.83 17.41
N ALA A 453 2.52 -0.75 18.18
CA ALA A 453 1.26 -0.39 18.85
C ALA A 453 0.15 -0.07 17.85
N TYR A 454 0.47 0.60 16.74
CA TYR A 454 -0.47 0.87 15.64
C TYR A 454 -0.83 -0.40 14.86
N GLU A 455 0.13 -1.30 14.63
CA GLU A 455 -0.10 -2.60 13.96
C GLU A 455 -0.90 -3.61 14.82
N THR A 456 -0.89 -3.48 16.15
CA THR A 456 -1.54 -4.41 17.10
C THR A 456 -2.78 -3.85 17.78
N GLY A 457 -2.94 -2.53 17.84
CA GLY A 457 -3.98 -1.84 18.62
C GLY A 457 -3.70 -1.77 20.13
N THR A 458 -2.59 -2.32 20.61
CA THR A 458 -2.21 -2.37 22.03
C THR A 458 -0.99 -1.51 22.32
N CYS A 459 -0.96 -0.80 23.46
CA CYS A 459 0.25 -0.08 23.88
C CYS A 459 1.49 -1.01 23.92
N THR A 460 2.55 -0.63 23.20
CA THR A 460 3.80 -1.39 23.14
C THR A 460 4.91 -0.65 23.87
N ILE A 461 5.79 -1.40 24.56
CA ILE A 461 6.83 -0.87 25.44
C ILE A 461 8.18 -1.54 25.17
N VAL A 462 9.22 -0.72 25.00
CA VAL A 462 10.63 -1.11 24.86
C VAL A 462 11.42 -0.59 26.07
N ALA A 463 12.41 -1.34 26.58
CA ALA A 463 13.17 -1.03 27.80
C ALA A 463 14.56 -1.71 27.83
#